data_AF-A0A0Q4C3B4-F1
#
_entry.id   AF-A0A0Q4C3B4-F1
#
_cell.length_a   1.000
_cell.length_b   1.000
_cell.length_c   1.000
_cell.angle_alpha   90.00
_cell.angle_beta   90.00
_cell.angle_gamma   90.00
#
_symmetry.space_group_name_H-M   'P 1'
#
loop_
_entity.id
_entity.type
_entity.pdbx_description
1 polymer ?
#
loop_
_entity_poly.entity_id
_entity_poly.type
_entity_poly.pdbx_seq_one_letter_code
_entity_poly.pdbx_strand_id
1 'polypeptide(L)'
;MAGWFGNRPEVVPAVQHEGANPAPPRLSADDPRLPDASRPIVARMLALIADVEARTQDDPLMISALAEVRQMRDSHLPRLVASYAEIPPEHRAEIFRRTGRSASYNLNQGFEKMVGRLEALSRSLAQEDLDSFADNLRFIDHRYGSDDPLR
;
A
#
# COMPACT_ATOMS: atom_id res chain seq x y z
N MET A 1 -35.09 -44.18 46.79
CA MET A 1 -33.65 -44.30 46.48
C MET A 1 -33.51 -44.37 44.96
N ALA A 2 -32.56 -43.60 44.39
CA ALA A 2 -32.19 -43.50 42.96
C ALA A 2 -33.27 -42.90 42.03
N GLY A 3 -32.96 -42.02 41.07
CA GLY A 3 -31.67 -41.55 40.60
C GLY A 3 -31.83 -40.30 39.72
N TRP A 4 -30.72 -39.57 39.62
CA TRP A 4 -30.48 -38.40 38.78
C TRP A 4 -30.99 -38.52 37.33
N PHE A 5 -31.55 -37.42 36.81
CA PHE A 5 -31.40 -37.09 35.40
C PHE A 5 -30.90 -35.65 35.28
N GLY A 6 -29.63 -35.53 34.92
CA GLY A 6 -28.96 -34.27 34.62
C GLY A 6 -29.43 -33.74 33.27
N ASN A 7 -29.93 -32.51 33.27
CA ASN A 7 -30.12 -31.74 32.07
C ASN A 7 -28.82 -30.99 31.77
N ARG A 8 -27.97 -31.53 30.88
CA ARG A 8 -26.80 -30.80 30.35
C ARG A 8 -27.31 -29.95 29.17
N PRO A 9 -27.05 -28.63 29.12
CA PRO A 9 -27.31 -27.88 27.91
C PRO A 9 -26.38 -28.41 26.81
N GLU A 10 -26.98 -28.86 25.72
CA GLU A 10 -26.29 -29.27 24.51
C GLU A 10 -25.56 -28.02 23.97
N VAL A 11 -24.23 -28.04 24.07
CA VAL A 11 -23.39 -27.00 23.48
C VAL A 11 -23.44 -27.23 21.99
N VAL A 12 -24.35 -26.54 21.30
CA VAL A 12 -24.32 -26.42 19.85
C VAL A 12 -22.93 -25.89 19.46
N PRO A 13 -22.13 -26.63 18.67
CA PRO A 13 -20.87 -26.09 18.20
C PRO A 13 -21.20 -24.94 17.26
N ALA A 14 -20.79 -23.73 17.65
CA ALA A 14 -20.73 -22.61 16.74
C ALA A 14 -19.86 -23.03 15.56
N VAL A 15 -20.50 -23.27 14.41
CA VAL A 15 -19.82 -23.40 13.13
C VAL A 15 -19.03 -22.12 12.93
N GLN A 16 -17.72 -22.22 13.13
CA GLN A 16 -16.75 -21.19 12.80
C GLN A 16 -16.75 -21.03 11.28
N HIS A 17 -17.66 -20.21 10.76
CA HIS A 17 -17.52 -19.65 9.42
C HIS A 17 -16.51 -18.50 9.48
N GLU A 18 -15.28 -18.79 9.91
CA GLU A 18 -14.14 -17.96 9.59
C GLU A 18 -13.74 -18.30 8.14
N GLY A 19 -14.62 -17.96 7.22
CA GLY A 19 -14.26 -17.79 5.83
C GLY A 19 -13.29 -16.61 5.78
N ALA A 20 -12.03 -16.87 6.09
CA ALA A 20 -10.92 -16.02 5.66
C ALA A 20 -11.04 -15.96 4.15
N ASN A 21 -11.77 -14.94 3.67
CA ASN A 21 -11.80 -14.60 2.26
C ASN A 21 -10.31 -14.45 1.89
N PRO A 22 -9.75 -15.32 1.02
CA PRO A 22 -8.33 -15.24 0.72
C PRO A 22 -8.10 -13.83 0.21
N ALA A 23 -7.24 -13.08 0.92
CA ALA A 23 -6.83 -11.77 0.44
C ALA A 23 -6.44 -11.95 -1.03
N PRO A 24 -6.94 -11.11 -1.95
CA PRO A 24 -6.62 -11.25 -3.36
C PRO A 24 -5.10 -11.39 -3.51
N PRO A 25 -4.61 -12.27 -4.40
CA PRO A 25 -3.18 -12.52 -4.54
C PRO A 25 -2.46 -11.19 -4.75
N ARG A 26 -1.54 -10.87 -3.83
CA ARG A 26 -0.77 -9.62 -3.90
C ARG A 26 0.05 -9.66 -5.19
N LEU A 27 0.00 -8.59 -5.98
CA LEU A 27 0.77 -8.50 -7.20
C LEU A 27 2.27 -8.59 -6.87
N SER A 28 3.00 -9.38 -7.64
CA SER A 28 4.47 -9.41 -7.62
C SER A 28 5.02 -8.67 -8.84
N ALA A 29 6.25 -8.16 -8.73
CA ALA A 29 6.97 -7.59 -9.88
C ALA A 29 7.20 -8.61 -11.01
N ASP A 30 7.24 -9.90 -10.66
CA ASP A 30 7.40 -11.01 -11.60
C ASP A 30 6.08 -11.59 -12.12
N ASP A 31 4.96 -10.89 -11.90
CA ASP A 31 3.65 -11.36 -12.38
C ASP A 31 3.68 -11.62 -13.90
N PRO A 32 3.35 -12.85 -14.36
CA PRO A 32 3.47 -13.23 -15.76
C PRO A 32 2.50 -12.47 -16.69
N ARG A 33 1.49 -11.79 -16.14
CA ARG A 33 0.57 -10.93 -16.91
C ARG A 33 1.22 -9.61 -17.29
N LEU A 34 2.29 -9.20 -16.61
CA LEU A 34 3.00 -7.96 -16.88
C LEU A 34 3.86 -8.07 -18.15
N PRO A 35 3.93 -7.01 -18.96
CA PRO A 35 5.00 -6.87 -19.96
C PRO A 35 6.36 -6.80 -19.29
N ASP A 36 7.39 -7.35 -19.94
CA ASP A 36 8.77 -7.32 -19.42
C ASP A 36 9.26 -5.90 -19.13
N ALA A 37 8.92 -4.94 -20.01
CA ALA A 37 9.26 -3.53 -19.83
C ALA A 37 8.60 -2.87 -18.59
N SER A 38 7.50 -3.44 -18.08
CA SER A 38 6.76 -2.89 -16.94
C SER A 38 7.27 -3.40 -15.58
N ARG A 39 7.88 -4.60 -15.55
CA ARG A 39 8.39 -5.24 -14.33
C ARG A 39 9.28 -4.32 -13.47
N PRO A 40 10.29 -3.61 -14.01
CA PRO A 40 11.11 -2.72 -13.17
C PRO A 40 10.33 -1.57 -12.56
N ILE A 41 9.32 -1.03 -13.26
CA ILE A 41 8.46 0.06 -12.76
C ILE A 41 7.59 -0.46 -11.59
N VAL A 42 7.01 -1.66 -11.75
CA VAL A 42 6.22 -2.31 -10.69
C VAL A 42 7.09 -2.64 -9.48
N ALA A 43 8.30 -3.17 -9.67
CA ALA A 43 9.24 -3.43 -8.58
C ALA A 43 9.55 -2.15 -7.79
N ARG A 44 9.85 -1.05 -8.50
CA ARG A 44 10.11 0.24 -7.88
C ARG A 44 8.91 0.76 -7.09
N MET A 45 7.72 0.65 -7.66
CA MET A 45 6.47 1.05 -7.02
C MET A 45 6.21 0.24 -5.74
N LEU A 46 6.38 -1.08 -5.77
CA LEU A 46 6.22 -1.94 -4.59
C LEU A 46 7.25 -1.60 -3.50
N ALA A 47 8.49 -1.26 -3.87
CA ALA A 47 9.50 -0.80 -2.91
C ALA A 47 9.11 0.54 -2.27
N LEU A 48 8.62 1.51 -3.05
CA LEU A 48 8.14 2.80 -2.52
C LEU A 48 6.92 2.62 -1.60
N ILE A 49 6.00 1.72 -1.96
CA ILE A 49 4.86 1.35 -1.12
C ILE A 49 5.34 0.82 0.24
N ALA A 50 6.28 -0.13 0.23
CA ALA A 50 6.82 -0.71 1.46
C ALA A 50 7.55 0.33 2.33
N ASP A 51 8.31 1.25 1.72
CA ASP A 51 8.98 2.35 2.43
C ASP A 51 7.97 3.30 3.10
N VAL A 52 6.91 3.70 2.37
CA VAL A 52 5.86 4.56 2.94
C VAL A 52 5.10 3.83 4.05
N GLU A 53 4.75 2.56 3.89
CA GLU A 53 4.08 1.78 4.94
C GLU A 53 4.95 1.67 6.20
N ALA A 54 6.27 1.47 6.05
CA ALA A 54 7.18 1.37 7.18
C ALA A 54 7.27 2.68 7.98
N ARG A 55 7.33 3.83 7.31
CA ARG A 55 7.41 5.15 7.96
C ARG A 55 6.13 5.56 8.66
N THR A 56 4.98 5.14 8.12
CA THR A 56 3.66 5.52 8.64
C THR A 56 3.12 4.59 9.73
N GLN A 57 3.79 3.47 10.01
CA GLN A 57 3.30 2.46 10.96
C GLN A 57 3.14 2.99 12.38
N ASP A 58 3.99 3.95 12.78
CA ASP A 58 4.06 4.45 14.15
C ASP A 58 3.40 5.83 14.34
N ASP A 59 2.82 6.42 13.27
CA ASP A 59 2.21 7.75 13.31
C ASP A 59 0.71 7.74 12.94
N PRO A 60 -0.19 7.92 13.94
CA PRO A 60 -1.64 8.04 13.71
C PRO A 60 -2.06 9.23 12.83
N LEU A 61 -1.24 10.28 12.72
CA LEU A 61 -1.54 11.40 11.84
C LEU A 61 -1.45 10.98 10.36
N MET A 62 -0.70 9.90 10.08
CA MET A 62 -0.42 9.40 8.72
C MET A 62 -1.42 8.37 8.20
N ILE A 63 -2.57 8.19 8.87
CA ILE A 63 -3.62 7.25 8.46
C ILE A 63 -4.07 7.49 7.01
N SER A 64 -4.14 8.75 6.56
CA SER A 64 -4.58 9.09 5.20
C SER A 64 -3.58 8.64 4.13
N ALA A 65 -2.28 8.90 4.33
CA ALA A 65 -1.21 8.45 3.45
C ALA A 65 -1.15 6.92 3.39
N LEU A 66 -1.25 6.26 4.54
CA LEU A 66 -1.28 4.81 4.62
C LEU A 66 -2.50 4.21 3.91
N ALA A 67 -3.68 4.82 4.04
CA ALA A 67 -4.88 4.38 3.35
C ALA A 67 -4.75 4.51 1.83
N GLU A 68 -4.19 5.61 1.32
CA GLU A 68 -3.96 5.82 -0.11
C GLU A 68 -2.98 4.77 -0.67
N VAL A 69 -1.87 4.52 0.01
CA VAL A 69 -0.87 3.52 -0.40
C VAL A 69 -1.45 2.11 -0.43
N ARG A 70 -2.24 1.75 0.59
CA ARG A 70 -2.95 0.46 0.61
C ARG A 70 -3.97 0.36 -0.51
N GLN A 71 -4.74 1.41 -0.78
CA GLN A 71 -5.69 1.44 -1.89
C GLN A 71 -4.98 1.28 -3.24
N MET A 72 -3.83 1.92 -3.40
CA MET A 72 -3.03 1.81 -4.61
C MET A 72 -2.53 0.37 -4.82
N ARG A 73 -1.99 -0.26 -3.77
CA ARG A 73 -1.49 -1.65 -3.77
C ARG A 73 -2.59 -2.69 -3.98
N ASP A 74 -3.69 -2.57 -3.23
CA ASP A 74 -4.68 -3.64 -3.11
C ASP A 74 -5.80 -3.51 -4.16
N SER A 75 -5.99 -2.33 -4.74
CA SER A 75 -7.10 -2.04 -5.65
C SER A 75 -6.64 -1.57 -7.03
N HIS A 76 -5.91 -0.46 -7.10
CA HIS A 76 -5.62 0.20 -8.39
C HIS A 76 -4.66 -0.62 -9.25
N LEU A 77 -3.57 -1.07 -8.63
CA LEU A 77 -2.51 -1.80 -9.28
C LEU A 77 -2.98 -3.17 -9.82
N PRO A 78 -3.63 -4.06 -9.02
CA PRO A 78 -4.14 -5.32 -9.54
C PRO A 78 -5.20 -5.15 -10.62
N ARG A 79 -6.09 -4.15 -10.47
CA ARG A 79 -7.12 -3.84 -11.48
C ARG A 79 -6.51 -3.43 -12.81
N LEU A 80 -5.46 -2.61 -12.80
CA LEU A 80 -4.81 -2.14 -14.01
C LEU A 80 -4.10 -3.28 -14.75
N VAL A 81 -3.43 -4.16 -14.01
CA VAL A 81 -2.81 -5.38 -14.57
C VAL A 81 -3.86 -6.33 -15.14
N ALA A 82 -4.97 -6.55 -14.43
CA ALA A 82 -6.07 -7.38 -14.91
C ALA A 82 -6.65 -6.84 -16.22
N SER A 83 -6.94 -5.54 -16.27
CA SER A 83 -7.46 -4.88 -17.48
C SER A 83 -6.49 -4.99 -18.68
N TYR A 84 -5.17 -4.92 -18.45
CA TYR A 84 -4.19 -5.17 -19.49
C TYR A 84 -4.19 -6.64 -19.96
N ALA A 85 -4.30 -7.58 -19.02
CA ALA A 85 -4.29 -9.01 -19.30
C ALA A 85 -5.51 -9.46 -20.12
N GLU A 86 -6.67 -8.82 -19.92
CA GLU A 86 -7.90 -9.03 -20.69
C GLU A 86 -7.76 -8.68 -22.17
N ILE A 87 -6.80 -7.84 -22.55
CA ILE A 87 -6.55 -7.48 -23.95
C ILE A 87 -5.77 -8.64 -24.63
N PRO A 88 -6.34 -9.29 -25.66
CA PRO A 88 -5.66 -10.38 -26.35
C PRO A 88 -4.32 -9.94 -26.94
N PRO A 89 -3.26 -10.78 -26.89
CA PRO A 89 -1.90 -10.41 -27.32
C PRO A 89 -1.83 -9.77 -28.72
N GLU A 90 -2.58 -10.32 -29.67
CA GLU A 90 -2.70 -9.86 -31.05
C GLU A 90 -3.24 -8.42 -31.16
N HIS A 91 -4.14 -8.03 -30.24
CA HIS A 91 -4.77 -6.71 -30.24
C HIS A 91 -3.96 -5.66 -29.45
N ARG A 92 -3.01 -6.06 -28.60
CA ARG A 92 -2.18 -5.13 -27.81
C ARG A 92 -1.38 -4.18 -28.70
N ALA A 93 -0.93 -4.67 -29.86
CA ALA A 93 -0.27 -3.88 -30.90
C ALA A 93 -1.27 -3.23 -31.88
N GLU A 94 -2.47 -3.78 -32.05
CA GLU A 94 -3.48 -3.21 -32.95
C GLU A 94 -4.09 -1.90 -32.42
N ILE A 95 -4.22 -1.76 -31.10
CA ILE A 95 -4.61 -0.50 -30.44
C ILE A 95 -3.68 0.66 -30.86
N PHE A 96 -2.40 0.37 -31.16
CA PHE A 96 -1.45 1.36 -31.69
C PHE A 96 -1.93 1.99 -33.00
N ARG A 97 -2.52 1.20 -33.92
CA ARG A 97 -2.99 1.71 -35.23
C ARG A 97 -4.17 2.66 -35.09
N ARG A 98 -5.00 2.49 -34.06
CA ARG A 98 -6.20 3.32 -33.82
C ARG A 98 -5.95 4.55 -32.96
N THR A 99 -5.03 4.46 -32.00
CA THR A 99 -4.83 5.48 -30.96
C THR A 99 -3.43 6.09 -30.95
N GLY A 100 -2.51 5.58 -31.76
CA GLY A 100 -1.09 5.98 -31.76
C GLY A 100 -0.30 5.50 -30.54
N ARG A 101 -0.92 4.74 -29.63
CA ARG A 101 -0.28 4.22 -28.40
C ARG A 101 -0.63 2.75 -28.21
N SER A 102 0.35 1.92 -27.83
CA SER A 102 0.09 0.51 -27.51
C SER A 102 -0.56 0.38 -26.12
N ALA A 103 -1.22 -0.76 -25.87
CA ALA A 103 -1.76 -1.06 -24.55
C ALA A 103 -0.66 -1.04 -23.47
N SER A 104 0.51 -1.59 -23.78
CA SER A 104 1.67 -1.61 -22.87
C SER A 104 2.22 -0.20 -22.60
N TYR A 105 2.16 0.70 -23.59
CA TYR A 105 2.54 2.09 -23.38
C TYR A 105 1.60 2.78 -22.37
N ASN A 106 0.29 2.62 -22.54
CA ASN A 106 -0.69 3.22 -21.61
C ASN A 106 -0.57 2.64 -20.20
N LEU A 107 -0.32 1.33 -20.10
CA LEU A 107 -0.04 0.65 -18.83
C LEU A 107 1.17 1.28 -18.12
N ASN A 108 2.30 1.42 -18.83
CA ASN A 108 3.51 2.01 -18.26
C ASN A 108 3.27 3.46 -17.81
N GLN A 109 2.55 4.27 -18.60
CA GLN A 109 2.20 5.63 -18.19
C GLN A 109 1.33 5.67 -16.93
N GLY A 110 0.43 4.71 -16.74
CA GLY A 110 -0.34 4.57 -15.51
C GLY A 110 0.57 4.28 -14.30
N PHE A 111 1.50 3.33 -14.47
CA PHE A 111 2.48 3.01 -13.42
C PHE A 111 3.39 4.20 -13.09
N GLU A 112 3.90 4.91 -14.08
CA GLU A 112 4.74 6.11 -13.85
C GLU A 112 4.01 7.21 -13.08
N LYS A 113 2.71 7.40 -13.32
CA LYS A 113 1.90 8.35 -12.54
C LYS A 113 1.75 7.93 -11.09
N MET A 114 1.49 6.65 -10.84
CA MET A 114 1.38 6.09 -9.49
C MET A 114 2.71 6.21 -8.74
N VAL A 115 3.81 5.90 -9.43
CA VAL A 115 5.17 6.10 -8.95
C VAL A 115 5.41 7.56 -8.54
N GLY A 116 5.09 8.52 -9.42
CA GLY A 116 5.27 9.95 -9.10
C GLY A 116 4.45 10.40 -7.89
N ARG A 117 3.25 9.84 -7.70
CA ARG A 117 2.42 10.10 -6.51
C ARG A 117 3.07 9.54 -5.24
N LEU A 118 3.58 8.31 -5.27
CA LEU A 118 4.28 7.69 -4.14
C LEU A 118 5.54 8.45 -3.75
N GLU A 119 6.31 8.93 -4.72
CA GLU A 119 7.47 9.79 -4.44
C GLU A 119 7.08 11.12 -3.80
N ALA A 120 5.98 11.72 -4.24
CA ALA A 120 5.47 12.95 -3.64
C ALA A 120 5.06 12.71 -2.18
N LEU A 121 4.35 11.61 -1.90
CA LEU A 121 4.01 11.20 -0.54
C LEU A 121 5.26 10.95 0.31
N SER A 122 6.24 10.21 -0.21
CA SER A 122 7.52 9.95 0.49
C SER A 122 8.26 11.25 0.83
N ARG A 123 8.28 12.24 -0.07
CA ARG A 123 8.86 13.56 0.22
C ARG A 123 8.09 14.34 1.28
N SER A 124 6.75 14.28 1.25
CA SER A 124 5.92 14.92 2.27
C SER A 124 6.17 14.34 3.66
N LEU A 125 6.26 13.00 3.76
CA LEU A 125 6.58 12.32 5.02
C LEU A 125 7.97 12.73 5.54
N ALA A 126 8.97 12.76 4.66
CA ALA A 126 10.31 13.18 5.05
C ALA A 126 10.36 14.65 5.52
N GLN A 127 9.54 15.52 4.94
CA GLN A 127 9.45 16.92 5.38
C GLN A 127 8.85 17.02 6.79
N GLU A 128 7.79 16.25 7.06
CA GLU A 128 7.15 16.21 8.36
C GLU A 128 8.07 15.67 9.46
N ASP A 129 8.84 14.62 9.17
CA ASP A 129 9.88 14.09 10.07
C ASP A 129 10.92 15.17 10.41
N LEU A 130 11.35 15.95 9.42
CA LEU A 130 12.31 17.05 9.61
C LEU A 130 11.73 18.19 10.45
N ASP A 131 10.47 18.54 10.21
CA ASP A 131 9.78 19.60 10.96
C ASP A 131 9.63 19.19 12.43
N SER A 132 9.19 17.95 12.69
CA SER A 132 9.08 17.38 14.05
C SER A 132 10.43 17.33 14.77
N PHE A 133 11.50 16.96 14.05
CA PHE A 133 12.87 17.00 14.59
C PHE A 133 13.30 18.43 14.96
N ALA A 134 13.05 19.40 14.08
CA ALA A 134 13.41 20.80 14.32
C ALA A 134 12.65 21.40 15.52
N ASP A 135 11.38 21.04 15.68
CA ASP A 135 10.56 21.46 16.82
C ASP A 135 11.10 20.89 18.13
N ASN A 136 11.46 19.60 18.16
CA ASN A 136 12.08 18.98 19.33
C ASN A 136 13.43 19.64 19.69
N LEU A 137 14.25 19.96 18.69
CA LEU A 137 15.52 20.66 18.91
C LEU A 137 15.30 22.05 19.56
N ARG A 138 14.32 22.82 19.05
CA ARG A 138 13.96 24.12 19.64
C ARG A 138 13.42 23.98 21.06
N PHE A 139 12.64 22.94 21.33
CA PHE A 139 12.15 22.65 22.68
C PHE A 139 13.30 22.36 23.66
N ILE A 140 14.28 21.53 23.26
CA ILE A 140 15.45 21.22 24.08
C ILE A 140 16.27 22.49 24.35
N ASP A 141 16.53 23.30 23.33
CA ASP A 141 17.26 24.57 23.48
C ASP A 141 16.55 25.54 24.42
N HIS A 142 15.22 25.66 24.32
CA HIS A 142 14.46 26.48 25.24
C HIS A 142 14.48 25.94 26.68
N ARG A 143 14.33 24.62 26.84
CA ARG A 143 14.18 23.97 28.15
C ARG A 143 15.50 23.87 28.92
N TYR A 144 16.62 23.75 28.21
CA TYR A 144 17.94 23.43 28.77
C TYR A 144 19.04 24.41 28.36
N GLY A 145 18.86 25.20 27.29
CA GLY A 145 19.85 26.16 26.80
C GLY A 145 19.74 27.56 27.43
N SER A 146 18.64 27.87 28.15
CA SER A 146 18.40 29.18 28.77
C SER A 146 18.19 29.11 30.29
N ASP A 147 18.98 28.27 30.98
CA ASP A 147 19.12 28.29 32.45
C ASP A 147 20.60 28.16 32.85
N ASP A 148 21.45 29.07 32.36
CA ASP A 148 22.58 29.55 33.16
C ASP A 148 22.27 30.96 33.68
N PRO A 149 21.47 31.09 34.75
CA PRO A 149 21.27 32.36 35.45
C PRO A 149 22.51 32.80 36.27
N LEU A 150 23.67 32.15 36.11
CA LEU A 150 24.90 32.42 36.88
C LEU A 150 26.15 32.69 36.01
N ARG A 151 25.98 33.08 34.73
CA ARG A 151 27.06 33.65 33.91
C ARG A 151 26.85 35.10 33.51
#